data_AF-X1A0H5-F1
#
_entry.id   AF-X1A0H5-F1
#
_cell.length_a   1.000
_cell.length_b   1.000
_cell.length_c   1.000
_cell.angle_alpha   90.00
_cell.angle_beta   90.00
_cell.angle_gamma   90.00
#
_symmetry.space_group_name_H-M   'P 1'
#
loop_
_entity.id
_entity.type
_entity.pdbx_description
1 polymer ?
#
loop_
_entity_poly.entity_id
_entity_poly.type
_entity_poly.pdbx_seq_one_letter_code
_entity_poly.pdbx_strand_id
1 'polypeptide(L)'
;QDLIQEVYRVLKKKGLLILSTHGVWFKHGQDYWRWTDLGLRKMLAPFFREVEIKCCGSTLLALFQILNLYASRLPFGKSPLYFVNNVLGQWLNKIYHDDELVINYFVIARK
;
A
#
# COMPACT_ATOMS: atom_id res chain seq x y z
N GLN A 1 -23.38 10.87 2.07
CA GLN A 1 -22.29 11.79 2.46
C GLN A 1 -20.99 11.04 2.18
N ASP A 2 -20.15 11.54 1.27
CA ASP A 2 -18.89 10.85 0.92
C ASP A 2 -17.85 11.05 2.04
N LEU A 3 -17.24 9.96 2.50
CA LEU A 3 -16.25 9.97 3.60
C LEU A 3 -15.14 11.02 3.38
N ILE A 4 -14.64 11.17 2.16
CA ILE A 4 -13.57 12.10 1.83
C ILE A 4 -13.98 13.57 2.02
N GLN A 5 -15.24 13.90 1.71
CA GLN A 5 -15.77 15.26 1.93
C GLN A 5 -15.79 15.59 3.41
N GLU A 6 -16.18 14.61 4.24
CA GLU A 6 -16.22 14.79 5.68
C GLU A 6 -14.82 14.93 6.27
N VAL A 7 -13.87 14.10 5.82
CA VAL A 7 -12.44 14.25 6.18
C VAL A 7 -11.92 15.63 5.80
N TYR A 8 -12.22 16.11 4.59
CA TYR A 8 -11.83 17.45 4.18
C TYR A 8 -12.47 18.53 5.06
N ARG A 9 -13.76 18.40 5.40
CA ARG A 9 -14.50 19.37 6.23
C ARG A 9 -13.87 19.54 7.61
N VAL A 10 -13.53 18.43 8.28
CA VAL A 10 -12.99 18.45 9.66
C VAL A 10 -11.52 18.86 9.72
N LEU A 11 -10.78 18.73 8.62
CA LEU A 11 -9.37 19.09 8.58
C LEU A 11 -9.17 20.61 8.70
N LYS A 12 -8.26 21.05 9.57
CA LYS A 12 -7.89 22.47 9.68
C LYS A 12 -7.35 23.01 8.35
N LYS A 13 -7.39 24.34 8.16
CA LYS A 13 -6.73 25.00 7.02
C LYS A 13 -5.25 24.60 6.96
N LYS A 14 -4.74 24.25 5.77
CA LYS A 14 -3.38 23.72 5.54
C LYS A 14 -3.08 22.41 6.29
N GLY A 15 -4.10 21.70 6.77
CA GLY A 15 -3.93 20.39 7.39
C GLY A 15 -3.52 19.33 6.38
N LEU A 16 -3.04 18.21 6.92
CA LEU A 16 -2.54 17.07 6.16
C LEU A 16 -3.42 15.85 6.45
N LEU A 17 -3.83 15.16 5.40
CA LEU A 17 -4.39 13.82 5.47
C LEU A 17 -3.25 12.82 5.23
N ILE A 18 -3.04 11.91 6.18
CA ILE A 18 -2.18 10.75 6.02
C ILE A 18 -3.07 9.52 6.14
N LEU A 19 -3.03 8.63 5.14
CA LEU A 19 -3.76 7.37 5.20
C LEU A 19 -2.95 6.23 4.57
N SER A 20 -3.32 5.02 4.92
CA SER A 20 -2.86 3.81 4.22
C SER A 20 -4.05 2.93 3.86
N THR A 21 -3.96 2.22 2.74
CA THR A 21 -4.98 1.26 2.31
C THR A 21 -4.40 -0.14 2.27
N HIS A 22 -5.20 -1.13 2.61
CA HIS A 22 -4.81 -2.53 2.55
C HIS A 22 -5.15 -3.13 1.18
N GLY A 23 -4.52 -4.25 0.87
CA GLY A 23 -4.92 -5.10 -0.25
C GLY A 23 -3.72 -5.49 -1.09
N VAL A 24 -3.57 -6.80 -1.27
CA VAL A 24 -2.57 -7.38 -2.17
C VAL A 24 -3.35 -7.93 -3.36
N TRP A 25 -3.50 -7.12 -4.40
CA TRP A 25 -4.14 -7.57 -5.63
C TRP A 25 -3.52 -6.91 -6.86
N PHE A 26 -3.41 -7.68 -7.94
CA PHE A 26 -2.84 -7.18 -9.18
C PHE A 26 -3.66 -6.01 -9.72
N LYS A 27 -2.95 -4.94 -10.08
CA LYS A 27 -3.52 -3.86 -10.88
C LYS A 27 -4.01 -4.45 -12.21
N HIS A 28 -5.24 -4.13 -12.59
CA HIS A 28 -5.81 -4.57 -13.87
C HIS A 28 -6.49 -3.38 -14.55
N GLY A 29 -5.86 -2.86 -15.60
CA GLY A 29 -6.36 -1.70 -16.34
C GLY A 29 -6.63 -0.48 -15.45
N GLN A 30 -7.70 0.26 -15.76
CA GLN A 30 -8.17 1.38 -14.95
C GLN A 30 -9.11 0.90 -13.85
N ASP A 31 -8.52 0.41 -12.77
CA ASP A 31 -9.26 -0.04 -11.60
C ASP A 31 -9.44 1.10 -10.59
N TYR A 32 -10.69 1.49 -10.34
CA TYR A 32 -11.04 2.59 -9.44
C TYR A 32 -11.66 2.17 -8.11
N TRP A 33 -11.92 0.86 -7.91
CA TRP A 33 -12.79 0.40 -6.83
C TRP A 33 -12.04 -0.37 -5.73
N ARG A 34 -10.83 -0.88 -6.02
CA ARG A 34 -10.03 -1.67 -5.06
C ARG A 34 -8.97 -0.85 -4.30
N TRP A 35 -9.24 0.42 -4.01
CA TRP A 35 -8.29 1.31 -3.29
C TRP A 35 -6.88 1.39 -3.94
N THR A 36 -6.81 1.25 -5.26
CA THR A 36 -5.58 1.42 -6.05
C THR A 36 -5.12 2.87 -6.07
N ASP A 37 -3.92 3.13 -6.58
CA ASP A 37 -3.43 4.49 -6.79
C ASP A 37 -4.36 5.32 -7.68
N LEU A 38 -4.94 4.73 -8.73
CA LEU A 38 -5.90 5.42 -9.61
C LEU A 38 -7.22 5.73 -8.90
N GLY A 39 -7.77 4.77 -8.14
CA GLY A 39 -8.99 4.97 -7.34
C GLY A 39 -8.80 6.05 -6.29
N LEU A 40 -7.71 5.97 -5.53
CA LEU A 40 -7.34 6.94 -4.49
C LEU A 40 -7.15 8.35 -5.07
N ARG A 41 -6.44 8.46 -6.20
CA ARG A 41 -6.27 9.74 -6.89
C ARG A 41 -7.60 10.32 -7.32
N LYS A 42 -8.49 9.51 -7.91
CA LYS A 42 -9.82 9.94 -8.34
C LYS A 42 -10.69 10.44 -7.17
N MET A 43 -10.61 9.80 -6.01
CA MET A 43 -11.38 10.20 -4.83
C MET A 43 -10.85 11.45 -4.13
N LEU A 44 -9.52 11.64 -4.09
CA LEU A 44 -8.90 12.70 -3.29
C LEU A 44 -8.63 13.99 -4.09
N ALA A 45 -8.29 13.89 -5.38
CA ALA A 45 -7.93 15.04 -6.21
C ALA A 45 -9.01 16.14 -6.30
N PRO A 46 -10.33 15.86 -6.21
CA PRO A 46 -11.34 16.93 -6.20
C PRO A 46 -11.31 17.84 -4.96
N PHE A 47 -10.74 17.37 -3.85
CA PHE A 47 -10.80 18.08 -2.55
C PHE A 47 -9.43 18.58 -2.09
N PHE A 48 -8.35 17.85 -2.41
CA PHE A 48 -7.00 18.14 -1.94
C PHE A 48 -6.12 18.69 -3.06
N ARG A 49 -5.24 19.65 -2.74
CA ARG A 49 -4.37 20.34 -3.73
C ARG A 49 -3.19 19.50 -4.18
N GLU A 50 -2.59 18.79 -3.24
CA GLU A 50 -1.43 17.92 -3.45
C GLU A 50 -1.82 16.53 -2.95
N VAL A 51 -1.76 15.52 -3.82
CA VAL A 51 -2.05 14.12 -3.47
C VAL A 51 -0.88 13.26 -3.93
N GLU A 52 -0.04 12.89 -2.97
CA GLU A 52 1.08 11.97 -3.14
C GLU A 52 0.63 10.57 -2.75
N ILE A 53 0.78 9.61 -3.66
CA ILE A 53 0.45 8.20 -3.43
C ILE A 53 1.71 7.40 -3.65
N LYS A 54 2.10 6.62 -2.64
CA LYS A 54 3.25 5.72 -2.68
C LYS A 54 2.76 4.29 -2.70
N CYS A 55 3.22 3.54 -3.69
CA CYS A 55 3.20 2.08 -3.68
C CYS A 55 4.18 1.60 -2.60
N CYS A 56 3.69 0.84 -1.63
CA CYS A 56 4.54 0.23 -0.62
C CYS A 56 4.70 -1.26 -0.93
N GLY A 57 5.95 -1.66 -1.22
CA GLY A 57 6.28 -3.02 -1.60
C GLY A 57 6.03 -3.31 -3.09
N SER A 58 6.88 -4.15 -3.66
CA SER A 58 6.74 -4.72 -5.00
C SER A 58 6.07 -6.09 -4.98
N THR A 59 5.81 -6.66 -6.15
CA THR A 59 5.28 -8.03 -6.27
C THR A 59 6.09 -9.04 -5.50
N LEU A 60 7.42 -8.94 -5.55
CA LEU A 60 8.30 -9.83 -4.80
C LEU A 60 8.16 -9.64 -3.29
N LEU A 61 8.15 -8.40 -2.80
CA LEU A 61 7.98 -8.15 -1.37
C LEU A 61 6.60 -8.61 -0.88
N ALA A 62 5.56 -8.44 -1.68
CA ALA A 62 4.22 -8.96 -1.38
C ALA A 62 4.21 -10.50 -1.31
N LEU A 63 4.89 -11.18 -2.24
CA LEU A 63 5.06 -12.64 -2.19
C LEU A 63 5.74 -13.08 -0.89
N PHE A 64 6.88 -12.49 -0.53
CA PHE A 64 7.60 -12.84 0.69
C PHE A 64 6.79 -12.50 1.97
N GLN A 65 5.98 -11.45 1.94
CA GLN A 65 5.04 -11.16 3.03
C GLN A 65 3.99 -12.28 3.17
N ILE A 66 3.41 -12.75 2.06
CA ILE A 66 2.46 -13.87 2.09
C ILE A 66 3.15 -15.14 2.65
N LEU A 67 4.35 -15.46 2.18
CA LEU A 67 5.13 -16.59 2.72
C LEU A 67 5.36 -16.46 4.23
N ASN A 68 5.68 -15.25 4.70
CA ASN A 68 5.83 -14.96 6.12
C ASN A 68 4.52 -15.12 6.91
N LEU A 69 3.37 -14.73 6.33
CA LEU A 69 2.07 -14.96 6.96
C LEU A 69 1.79 -16.47 7.15
N TYR A 70 2.17 -17.32 6.19
CA TYR A 70 2.04 -18.78 6.35
C TYR A 70 3.10 -19.35 7.32
N ALA A 71 4.35 -18.87 7.26
CA ALA A 71 5.39 -19.23 8.21
C ALA A 71 4.99 -18.95 9.66
N SER A 72 4.17 -17.93 9.89
CA SER A 72 3.64 -17.59 11.23
C SER A 72 2.83 -18.71 11.88
N ARG A 73 2.24 -19.59 11.06
CA ARG A 73 1.41 -20.72 11.49
C ARG A 73 2.20 -21.96 11.85
N LEU A 74 3.52 -21.98 11.59
CA LEU A 74 4.37 -23.11 11.95
C LEU A 74 4.63 -23.15 13.46
N PRO A 75 4.57 -24.34 14.09
CA PRO A 75 4.75 -24.48 15.54
C PRO A 75 6.18 -24.22 16.01
N PHE A 76 7.18 -24.39 15.13
CA PHE A 76 8.60 -24.17 15.43
C PHE A 76 9.33 -23.61 14.18
N GLY A 77 10.53 -23.05 14.36
CA GLY A 77 11.39 -22.61 13.24
C GLY A 77 11.00 -21.31 12.54
N LYS A 78 9.94 -20.61 12.96
CA LYS A 78 9.46 -19.38 12.32
C LYS A 78 10.47 -18.23 12.29
N SER A 79 11.23 -18.01 13.37
CA SER A 79 12.19 -16.90 13.48
C SER A 79 13.32 -16.95 12.45
N PRO A 80 14.07 -18.08 12.31
CA PRO A 80 15.09 -18.16 11.25
C PRO A 80 14.47 -18.10 9.85
N LEU A 81 13.28 -18.67 9.65
CA LEU A 81 12.57 -18.60 8.38
C LEU A 81 12.20 -17.15 8.00
N TYR A 82 11.71 -16.34 8.95
CA TYR A 82 11.46 -14.91 8.73
C TYR A 82 12.69 -14.16 8.32
N PHE A 83 13.81 -14.42 9.00
CA PHE A 83 15.07 -13.75 8.70
C PHE A 83 15.51 -14.07 7.27
N VAL A 84 15.53 -15.35 6.90
CA VAL A 84 15.90 -15.79 5.54
C VAL A 84 14.95 -15.19 4.50
N ASN A 85 13.64 -15.28 4.71
CA ASN A 85 12.64 -14.73 3.78
C ASN A 85 12.79 -13.22 3.60
N ASN A 86 12.99 -12.46 4.68
CA ASN A 86 13.13 -11.01 4.59
C ASN A 86 14.43 -10.61 3.88
N VAL A 87 15.55 -11.29 4.15
CA VAL A 87 16.83 -11.01 3.47
C VAL A 87 16.71 -11.34 1.98
N LEU A 88 16.19 -12.52 1.64
CA LEU A 88 16.00 -12.94 0.25
C LEU A 88 15.02 -12.02 -0.49
N GLY A 89 13.88 -11.69 0.12
CA GLY A 89 12.88 -10.82 -0.50
C GLY A 89 13.43 -9.42 -0.77
N GLN A 90 14.16 -8.83 0.18
CA GLN A 90 14.78 -7.52 -0.01
C GLN A 90 15.91 -7.57 -1.05
N TRP A 91 16.69 -8.64 -1.08
CA TRP A 91 17.75 -8.82 -2.07
C TRP A 91 17.16 -8.97 -3.49
N LEU A 92 16.17 -9.84 -3.67
CA LEU A 92 15.50 -10.06 -4.95
C LEU A 92 14.77 -8.79 -5.43
N ASN A 93 14.14 -8.04 -4.52
CA ASN A 93 13.50 -6.77 -4.85
C ASN A 93 14.49 -5.70 -5.37
N LYS A 94 15.78 -5.78 -5.01
CA LYS A 94 16.80 -4.89 -5.60
C LYS A 94 17.15 -5.26 -7.05
N ILE A 95 16.92 -6.51 -7.43
CA ILE A 95 17.21 -7.02 -8.78
C ILE A 95 16.02 -6.78 -9.72
N TYR A 96 14.81 -7.01 -9.21
CA TYR A 96 13.58 -6.83 -9.96
C TYR A 96 12.55 -6.07 -9.11
N HIS A 97 12.08 -4.95 -9.64
CA HIS A 97 11.14 -4.08 -8.95
C HIS A 97 10.01 -3.68 -9.89
N ASP A 98 8.78 -3.91 -9.46
CA ASP A 98 7.56 -3.55 -10.16
C ASP A 98 6.50 -3.09 -9.14
N ASP A 99 5.50 -2.37 -9.65
CA ASP A 99 4.35 -1.86 -8.87
C ASP A 99 3.02 -2.53 -9.27
N GLU A 100 3.07 -3.76 -9.83
CA GLU A 100 1.87 -4.47 -10.27
C GLU A 100 1.06 -5.05 -9.11
N LEU A 101 1.77 -5.64 -8.13
CA LEU A 101 1.21 -6.17 -6.89
C LEU A 101 1.90 -5.52 -5.70
N VAL A 102 1.25 -4.52 -5.11
CA VAL A 102 1.76 -3.80 -3.95
C VAL A 102 1.18 -4.35 -2.66
N ILE A 103 1.86 -4.14 -1.54
CA ILE A 103 1.39 -4.57 -0.22
C ILE A 103 0.27 -3.65 0.27
N ASN A 104 0.49 -2.35 0.09
CA ASN A 104 -0.40 -1.30 0.53
C ASN A 104 -0.09 -0.02 -0.27
N TYR A 105 -1.03 0.92 -0.25
CA TYR A 105 -0.76 2.30 -0.68
C TYR A 105 -0.64 3.18 0.56
N PHE A 106 0.26 4.15 0.49
CA PHE A 106 0.38 5.21 1.47
C PHE A 106 0.11 6.54 0.80
N VAL A 107 -0.77 7.35 1.38
CA VAL A 107 -1.20 8.61 0.79
C VAL A 107 -0.94 9.76 1.75
N ILE A 108 -0.38 10.82 1.19
CA ILE A 108 -0.28 12.12 1.82
C ILE A 108 -1.07 13.11 0.97
N ALA A 109 -2.05 13.79 1.56
CA ALA A 109 -2.84 14.81 0.86
C ALA A 109 -2.94 16.12 1.65
N ARG A 110 -2.80 17.26 0.97
CA ARG A 110 -2.84 18.60 1.58
C ARG A 110 -4.11 19.37 1.25
N LYS A 111 -4.75 19.92 2.28
CA LYS A 111 -5.92 20.81 2.15
C LYS A 111 -5.53 22.23 1.77
#